data_AF-A0A4Q9HUR8-F1
#
_entry.id   AF-A0A4Q9HUR8-F1
#
_cell.length_a   1.000
_cell.length_b   1.000
_cell.length_c   1.000
_cell.angle_alpha   90.00
_cell.angle_beta   90.00
_cell.angle_gamma   90.00
#
_symmetry.space_group_name_H-M   'P 1'
#
loop_
_entity.id
_entity.type
_entity.pdbx_description
1 polymer ?
#
loop_
_entity_poly.entity_id
_entity_poly.type
_entity_poly.pdbx_seq_one_letter_code
_entity_poly.pdbx_strand_id
1 'polypeptide(L)'
;MFPKSKSGKLTLCALAGALTSAVVTGPALASGGDGEHGHFRGRVVARDGLLVRSGPSEHHRVVGHNRYGRIVRIECKVTGEKVRGNRRWYKLADGRYAWSSARYIVNLGEPPHWC
;
A
#
# COMPACT_ATOMS: atom_id res chain seq x y z
N MET A 1 8.85 34.13 -26.72
CA MET A 1 8.86 34.74 -28.06
C MET A 1 7.89 33.95 -28.93
N PHE A 2 6.65 34.44 -29.06
CA PHE A 2 5.63 33.90 -29.99
C PHE A 2 5.98 34.37 -31.42
N PRO A 3 5.66 33.62 -32.50
CA PRO A 3 4.30 33.60 -33.08
C PRO A 3 3.92 32.19 -33.64
N LYS A 4 2.68 31.85 -34.01
CA LYS A 4 1.83 32.52 -35.00
C LYS A 4 0.40 31.95 -34.88
N SER A 5 -0.54 32.87 -34.76
CA SER A 5 -1.99 32.64 -34.86
C SER A 5 -2.40 32.34 -36.31
N LYS A 6 -3.39 31.46 -36.49
CA LYS A 6 -4.30 31.49 -37.64
C LYS A 6 -5.74 31.36 -37.14
N SER A 7 -6.43 32.50 -37.18
CA SER A 7 -7.88 32.61 -37.06
C SER A 7 -8.59 31.92 -38.22
N GLY A 8 -9.55 31.06 -37.91
CA GLY A 8 -10.57 30.61 -38.85
C GLY A 8 -11.93 30.66 -38.15
N LYS A 9 -12.69 31.73 -38.40
CA LYS A 9 -14.08 31.86 -37.97
C LYS A 9 -14.96 31.24 -39.05
N LEU A 10 -15.76 30.23 -38.71
CA LEU A 10 -16.93 29.81 -39.47
C LEU A 10 -18.06 29.56 -38.49
N THR A 11 -18.98 30.50 -38.48
CA THR A 11 -20.29 30.46 -37.82
C THR A 11 -21.26 29.76 -38.77
N LEU A 12 -22.03 28.75 -38.31
CA LEU A 12 -23.44 28.63 -38.70
C LEU A 12 -24.27 27.71 -37.78
N CYS A 13 -25.36 28.34 -37.30
CA CYS A 13 -26.65 27.91 -36.77
C CYS A 13 -26.98 26.44 -36.44
N ALA A 14 -27.29 26.27 -35.14
CA ALA A 14 -28.54 25.75 -34.58
C ALA A 14 -29.21 24.49 -35.18
N LEU A 15 -29.16 23.40 -34.42
CA LEU A 15 -30.31 22.53 -34.22
C LEU A 15 -30.51 22.34 -32.72
N ALA A 16 -31.71 22.71 -32.24
CA ALA A 16 -32.19 22.45 -30.91
C ALA A 16 -32.26 20.94 -30.70
N GLY A 17 -31.37 20.41 -29.87
CA GLY A 17 -31.42 19.04 -29.35
C GLY A 17 -31.54 19.11 -27.84
N ALA A 18 -32.76 19.10 -27.33
CA ALA A 18 -33.01 18.86 -25.91
C ALA A 18 -32.68 17.40 -25.60
N LEU A 19 -31.44 17.15 -25.18
CA LEU A 19 -31.05 15.93 -24.48
C LEU A 19 -30.47 16.38 -23.14
N THR A 20 -31.35 16.55 -22.15
CA THR A 20 -30.92 16.60 -20.75
C THR A 20 -30.50 15.20 -20.36
N SER A 21 -29.31 14.79 -20.79
CA SER A 21 -28.61 13.67 -20.20
C SER A 21 -28.21 14.11 -18.79
N ALA A 22 -29.04 13.79 -17.80
CA ALA A 22 -28.62 13.84 -16.41
C ALA A 22 -27.45 12.87 -16.27
N VAL A 23 -26.22 13.41 -16.26
CA VAL A 23 -25.06 12.66 -15.82
C VAL A 23 -25.30 12.39 -14.33
N VAL A 24 -25.82 11.20 -14.02
CA VAL A 24 -25.67 10.66 -12.68
C VAL A 24 -24.17 10.46 -12.53
N THR A 25 -23.51 11.41 -11.88
CA THR A 25 -22.20 11.22 -11.26
C THR A 25 -22.42 10.17 -10.18
N GLY A 26 -22.56 8.91 -10.60
CA GLY A 26 -22.45 7.80 -9.68
C GLY A 26 -21.05 7.85 -9.11
N PRO A 27 -20.85 7.65 -7.80
CA PRO A 27 -19.51 7.40 -7.31
C PRO A 27 -19.03 6.14 -8.02
N ALA A 28 -18.08 6.32 -8.95
CA ALA A 28 -17.17 5.25 -9.30
C ALA A 28 -16.40 4.95 -8.02
N LEU A 29 -16.95 4.08 -7.17
CA LEU A 29 -16.14 3.32 -6.24
C LEU A 29 -15.29 2.40 -7.11
N ALA A 30 -14.23 2.96 -7.67
CA ALA A 30 -13.05 2.22 -8.05
C ALA A 30 -12.46 1.67 -6.75
N SER A 31 -13.12 0.68 -6.17
CA SER A 31 -12.45 -0.26 -5.30
C SER A 31 -11.66 -1.14 -6.25
N GLY A 32 -10.47 -0.68 -6.61
CA GLY A 32 -9.47 -1.46 -7.31
C GLY A 32 -9.15 -2.69 -6.48
N GLY A 33 -9.96 -3.72 -6.65
CA GLY A 33 -9.65 -5.08 -6.24
C GLY A 33 -8.78 -5.71 -7.32
N ASP A 34 -7.67 -5.06 -7.65
CA ASP A 34 -6.64 -5.67 -8.50
C ASP A 34 -6.01 -6.79 -7.66
N GLY A 35 -6.17 -8.03 -8.11
CA GLY A 35 -5.93 -9.24 -7.34
C GLY A 35 -4.58 -9.32 -6.61
N GLU A 36 -4.60 -9.12 -5.29
CA GLU A 36 -3.48 -9.47 -4.39
C GLU A 36 -3.72 -10.86 -3.79
N HIS A 37 -3.84 -11.88 -4.63
CA HIS A 37 -3.60 -13.25 -4.20
C HIS A 37 -2.09 -13.43 -4.02
N GLY A 38 -1.53 -13.00 -2.88
CA GLY A 38 -0.09 -13.21 -2.68
C GLY A 38 0.50 -12.82 -1.33
N HIS A 39 -0.03 -11.81 -0.64
CA HIS A 39 0.57 -11.36 0.62
C HIS A 39 -0.47 -10.88 1.64
N PHE A 40 -0.16 -11.08 2.91
CA PHE A 40 -0.94 -10.56 4.02
C PHE A 40 -0.59 -9.10 4.26
N ARG A 41 -1.48 -8.35 4.90
CA ARG A 41 -1.24 -6.94 5.19
C ARG A 41 -1.15 -6.71 6.68
N GLY A 42 -0.33 -5.75 7.08
CA GLY A 42 -0.23 -5.33 8.46
C GLY A 42 0.06 -3.84 8.60
N ARG A 43 -0.36 -3.24 9.71
CA ARG A 43 -0.13 -1.85 10.06
C ARG A 43 0.93 -1.74 11.15
N VAL A 44 1.95 -0.93 10.92
CA VAL A 44 2.99 -0.66 11.91
C VAL A 44 2.45 0.20 13.04
N VAL A 45 2.62 -0.25 14.29
CA VAL A 45 2.17 0.44 15.51
C VAL A 45 3.31 0.89 16.43
N ALA A 46 4.57 0.65 16.06
CA ALA A 46 5.72 1.21 16.77
C ALA A 46 5.76 2.74 16.58
N ARG A 47 5.62 3.51 17.67
CA ARG A 47 5.55 4.98 17.64
C ARG A 47 6.85 5.61 17.11
N ASP A 48 8.00 5.06 17.48
CA ASP A 48 9.32 5.54 17.05
C ASP A 48 9.75 4.95 15.68
N GLY A 49 8.86 4.21 15.02
CA GLY A 49 9.17 3.43 13.83
C GLY A 49 9.61 2.00 14.15
N LEU A 50 9.52 1.13 13.14
CA LEU A 50 9.83 -0.28 13.21
C LEU A 50 11.04 -0.60 12.34
N LEU A 51 12.10 -1.09 12.96
CA LEU A 51 13.31 -1.50 12.25
C LEU A 51 13.04 -2.77 11.42
N VAL A 52 13.57 -2.75 10.20
CA VAL A 52 13.59 -3.91 9.31
C VAL A 52 14.98 -4.50 9.36
N ARG A 53 15.07 -5.82 9.57
CA ARG A 53 16.32 -6.53 9.83
C ARG A 53 16.57 -7.64 8.80
N SER A 54 17.82 -8.06 8.64
CA SER A 54 18.17 -9.16 7.73
C SER A 54 17.76 -10.55 8.23
N GLY A 55 17.31 -10.69 9.48
CA GLY A 55 16.85 -11.95 10.06
C GLY A 55 15.90 -11.74 11.24
N PRO A 56 15.23 -12.81 11.73
CA PRO A 56 14.20 -12.75 12.76
C PRO A 56 14.76 -12.63 14.18
N SER A 57 15.66 -11.67 14.40
CA SER A 57 16.31 -11.40 15.68
C SER A 57 16.79 -9.95 15.76
N GLU A 58 16.86 -9.38 16.96
CA GLU A 58 17.34 -8.02 17.22
C GLU A 58 18.86 -7.87 17.02
N HIS A 59 19.59 -8.98 16.97
CA HIS A 59 21.02 -9.02 16.67
C HIS A 59 21.35 -8.95 15.17
N HIS A 60 20.37 -9.18 14.30
CA HIS A 60 20.58 -9.08 12.86
C HIS A 60 20.67 -7.63 12.41
N ARG A 61 21.49 -7.40 11.38
CA ARG A 61 21.74 -6.08 10.79
C ARG A 61 20.43 -5.40 10.38
N VAL A 62 20.31 -4.12 10.73
CA VAL A 62 19.21 -3.26 10.27
C VAL A 62 19.42 -2.95 8.79
N VAL A 63 18.40 -3.22 7.98
CA VAL A 63 18.39 -2.99 6.51
C VAL A 63 17.40 -1.92 6.09
N GLY A 64 16.64 -1.37 7.04
CA GLY A 64 15.70 -0.28 6.80
C GLY A 64 14.83 0.00 8.02
N HIS A 65 13.82 0.85 7.82
CA HIS A 65 12.80 1.13 8.82
C HIS A 65 11.44 1.41 8.18
N ASN A 66 10.38 1.16 8.93
CA ASN A 66 9.01 1.50 8.59
C ASN A 66 8.47 2.52 9.59
N ARG A 67 7.83 3.58 9.10
CA ARG A 67 7.24 4.60 9.96
C ARG A 67 5.96 4.08 10.64
N TYR A 68 5.61 4.70 11.76
CA TYR A 68 4.32 4.49 12.41
C TYR A 68 3.16 4.66 11.42
N GLY A 69 2.17 3.77 11.51
CA GLY A 69 0.98 3.78 10.67
C GLY A 69 1.19 3.25 9.25
N ARG A 70 2.43 2.99 8.81
CA ARG A 70 2.70 2.43 7.48
C ARG A 70 2.04 1.06 7.35
N ILE A 71 1.43 0.82 6.18
CA ILE A 71 0.95 -0.50 5.79
C ILE A 71 2.10 -1.26 5.13
N VAL A 72 2.36 -2.47 5.61
CA VAL A 72 3.38 -3.38 5.09
C VAL A 72 2.71 -4.63 4.52
N ARG A 73 3.31 -5.17 3.47
CA ARG A 73 2.96 -6.49 2.93
C ARG A 73 3.83 -7.55 3.59
N ILE A 74 3.22 -8.64 3.99
CA ILE A 74 3.81 -9.74 4.76
C ILE A 74 3.68 -11.00 3.91
N GLU A 75 4.78 -11.71 3.74
CA GLU A 75 4.81 -12.98 3.02
C GLU A 75 4.38 -14.13 3.94
N CYS A 76 5.07 -14.29 5.06
CA CYS A 76 4.82 -15.37 6.02
C CYS A 76 5.40 -15.03 7.40
N LYS A 77 5.15 -15.91 8.38
CA LYS A 77 5.58 -15.76 9.77
C LYS A 77 6.51 -16.88 10.23
N VAL A 78 7.45 -16.55 11.13
CA VAL A 78 8.35 -17.52 11.78
C VAL A 78 8.42 -17.30 13.29
N THR A 79 9.04 -18.26 13.97
CA THR A 79 9.47 -18.12 15.37
C THR A 79 10.93 -17.66 15.38
N GLY A 80 11.22 -16.59 16.12
CA GLY A 80 12.56 -16.03 16.26
C GLY A 80 12.86 -15.58 17.68
N GLU A 81 13.69 -14.55 17.80
CA GLU A 81 14.04 -13.94 19.08
C GLU A 81 12.81 -13.33 19.77
N LYS A 82 12.79 -13.37 21.10
CA LYS A 82 11.69 -12.82 21.89
C LYS A 82 11.85 -11.30 22.03
N VAL A 83 10.98 -10.53 21.38
CA VAL A 83 10.91 -9.08 21.53
C VAL A 83 9.74 -8.74 22.44
N ARG A 84 10.03 -8.23 23.64
CA ARG A 84 9.02 -7.82 24.65
C ARG A 84 7.90 -8.85 24.83
N GLY A 85 8.27 -10.11 25.00
CA GLY A 85 7.33 -11.22 25.21
C GLY A 85 6.82 -11.91 23.93
N ASN A 86 7.02 -11.33 22.74
CA ASN A 86 6.56 -11.92 21.48
C ASN A 86 7.72 -12.49 20.66
N ARG A 87 7.66 -13.79 20.35
CA ARG A 87 8.67 -14.51 19.52
C ARG A 87 8.33 -14.52 18.04
N ARG A 88 7.22 -13.89 17.64
CA ARG A 88 6.72 -13.90 16.27
C ARG A 88 7.43 -12.84 15.44
N TRP A 89 7.91 -13.26 14.28
CA TRP A 89 8.51 -12.38 13.28
C TRP A 89 7.79 -12.53 11.94
N TYR A 90 7.73 -11.45 11.19
CA TYR A 90 7.14 -11.40 9.85
C TYR A 90 8.20 -11.12 8.80
N LYS A 91 8.20 -11.94 7.74
CA LYS A 91 8.96 -11.69 6.52
C LYS A 91 8.17 -10.69 5.68
N LEU A 92 8.79 -9.57 5.34
CA LEU A 92 8.14 -8.54 4.53
C LEU A 92 8.26 -8.88 3.03
N ALA A 93 7.24 -8.52 2.26
CA ALA A 93 7.13 -8.81 0.83
C ALA A 93 7.64 -7.66 -0.05
N ASP A 94 8.47 -6.77 0.48
CA ASP A 94 8.98 -5.54 -0.16
C ASP A 94 10.24 -5.78 -1.03
N GLY A 95 10.44 -7.01 -1.51
CA GLY A 95 11.52 -7.36 -2.46
C GLY A 95 12.91 -7.51 -1.82
N ARG A 96 12.99 -7.48 -0.48
CA ARG A 96 14.22 -7.78 0.28
C ARG A 96 13.88 -8.91 1.26
N TYR A 97 14.78 -9.89 1.43
CA TYR A 97 14.66 -10.89 2.50
C TYR A 97 14.83 -10.19 3.86
N ALA A 98 13.73 -9.61 4.35
CA ALA A 98 13.75 -8.64 5.42
C ALA A 98 12.65 -8.96 6.43
N TRP A 99 12.98 -8.78 7.71
CA TRP A 99 12.19 -9.24 8.83
C TRP A 99 11.83 -8.07 9.75
N SER A 100 10.63 -8.14 10.33
CA SER A 100 10.19 -7.20 11.36
C SER A 100 9.47 -7.95 12.48
N SER A 101 9.64 -7.47 13.71
CA SER A 101 8.97 -8.07 14.87
C SER A 101 7.46 -7.89 14.74
N ALA A 102 6.72 -9.00 14.84
CA ALA A 102 5.25 -8.97 14.81
C ALA A 102 4.66 -8.31 16.06
N ARG A 103 5.47 -8.06 17.09
CA ARG A 103 5.07 -7.24 18.25
C ARG A 103 4.53 -5.87 17.83
N TYR A 104 5.03 -5.34 16.72
CA TYR A 104 4.77 -3.97 16.28
C TYR A 104 3.98 -3.88 14.98
N ILE A 105 3.36 -4.98 14.53
CA ILE A 105 2.53 -5.02 13.33
C ILE A 105 1.18 -5.61 13.67
N VAL A 106 0.12 -4.83 13.49
CA VAL A 106 -1.27 -5.28 13.61
C VAL A 106 -1.71 -5.84 12.27
N ASN A 107 -2.13 -7.10 12.22
CA ASN A 107 -2.60 -7.72 10.97
C ASN A 107 -3.89 -7.06 10.50
N LEU A 108 -4.00 -6.86 9.19
CA LEU A 108 -5.20 -6.37 8.53
C LEU A 108 -5.79 -7.53 7.72
N GLY A 109 -6.74 -8.25 8.32
CA GLY A 109 -7.35 -9.45 7.74
C GLY A 109 -6.75 -10.74 8.30
N GLU A 110 -6.71 -11.78 7.47
CA GLU A 110 -6.23 -13.11 7.86
C GLU A 110 -4.78 -13.05 8.37
N PRO A 111 -4.44 -13.73 9.48
CA PRO A 111 -3.06 -13.84 9.93
C PRO A 111 -2.15 -14.53 8.89
N PRO A 112 -0.87 -14.11 8.78
CA PRO A 112 0.08 -14.75 7.88
C PRO A 112 0.24 -16.25 8.15
N HIS A 113 0.41 -17.04 7.08
CA HIS A 113 0.80 -18.45 7.17
C HIS A 113 2.28 -18.58 7.60
N TRP A 114 2.68 -19.77 8.01
CA TRP A 114 4.06 -20.04 8.42
C TRP A 114 4.99 -20.19 7.22
N CYS A 115 6.20 -19.61 7.32
CA CYS A 115 7.34 -20.14 6.58
C CYS A 115 7.82 -21.40 7.33
#